data_AF-A0A094PVG9-F1
#
_entry.id   AF-A0A094PVG9-F1
#
_cell.length_a   1.000
_cell.length_b   1.000
_cell.length_c   1.000
_cell.angle_alpha   90.00
_cell.angle_beta   90.00
_cell.angle_gamma   90.00
#
_symmetry.space_group_name_H-M   'P 1'
#
loop_
_entity.id
_entity.type
_entity.pdbx_description
1 polymer ?
#
loop_
_entity_poly.entity_id
_entity_poly.type
_entity_poly.pdbx_seq_one_letter_code
_entity_poly.pdbx_strand_id
1 'polypeptide(L)'
;YILLLAFDVVNFGISILLMPIAVLGGGAFGALMLFAAAKIEKEDQFFNILGRLVIMPMFLFSGTFFPLTSMPIYLQPIGWISPLWHATELGREAAFDYGIGTTMVVVHLAFLITLLVTGLVLATRQFEKRLAK
;
A
#
# COMPACT_ATOMS: atom_id res chain seq x y z
N TYR A 1 -1.29 -16.94 5.86
CA TYR A 1 -1.04 -17.13 7.30
C TYR A 1 -0.81 -18.60 7.65
N ILE A 2 -1.76 -19.50 7.42
CA ILE A 2 -1.60 -20.95 7.73
C ILE A 2 -0.33 -21.54 7.11
N LEU A 3 -0.05 -21.24 5.84
CA LEU A 3 1.20 -21.69 5.20
C LEU A 3 2.44 -21.13 5.90
N LEU A 4 2.43 -19.87 6.36
CA LEU A 4 3.57 -19.28 7.05
C LEU A 4 3.85 -19.98 8.39
N LEU A 5 2.80 -20.38 9.11
CA LEU A 5 2.93 -21.20 10.32
C LEU A 5 3.44 -22.62 9.99
N ALA A 6 2.90 -23.24 8.93
CA ALA A 6 3.26 -24.60 8.54
C ALA A 6 4.73 -24.75 8.11
N PHE A 7 5.31 -23.68 7.54
CA PHE A 7 6.72 -23.62 7.15
C PHE A 7 7.62 -22.97 8.22
N ASP A 8 7.11 -22.73 9.43
CA ASP A 8 7.85 -22.12 10.55
C ASP A 8 8.47 -20.75 10.22
N VAL A 9 7.79 -19.99 9.36
CA VAL A 9 8.21 -18.64 8.95
C VAL A 9 7.81 -17.61 10.01
N VAL A 10 6.66 -17.79 10.65
CA VAL A 10 6.15 -16.88 11.69
C VAL A 10 5.59 -17.68 12.86
N ASN A 11 5.57 -17.07 14.04
CA ASN A 11 4.94 -17.64 15.23
C ASN A 11 3.51 -17.12 15.41
N PHE A 12 2.65 -17.89 16.08
CA PHE A 12 1.32 -17.40 16.48
C PHE A 12 1.47 -16.22 17.46
N GLY A 13 0.75 -15.12 17.22
CA GLY A 13 0.90 -13.88 17.99
C GLY A 13 0.72 -12.64 17.12
N ILE A 14 1.64 -11.68 17.24
CA ILE A 14 1.58 -10.39 16.51
C ILE A 14 1.55 -10.59 14.98
N SER A 15 2.12 -11.67 14.47
CA SER A 15 2.12 -12.01 13.04
C SER A 15 0.72 -12.17 12.43
N ILE A 16 -0.33 -12.36 13.24
CA ILE A 16 -1.72 -12.37 12.76
C ILE A 16 -2.11 -11.02 12.12
N LEU A 17 -1.44 -9.93 12.52
CA LEU A 17 -1.63 -8.59 11.97
C LEU A 17 -1.22 -8.48 10.50
N LEU A 18 -0.47 -9.45 9.95
CA LEU A 18 -0.17 -9.50 8.52
C LEU A 18 -1.43 -9.42 7.64
N MET A 19 -2.53 -10.03 8.08
CA MET A 19 -3.78 -10.03 7.33
C MET A 19 -4.45 -8.65 7.27
N PRO A 20 -4.75 -7.97 8.39
CA PRO A 20 -5.28 -6.61 8.34
C PRO A 20 -4.28 -5.61 7.73
N ILE A 21 -2.97 -5.78 7.88
CA ILE A 21 -1.96 -4.94 7.22
C ILE A 21 -2.04 -5.09 5.69
N ALA A 22 -2.16 -6.32 5.19
CA ALA A 22 -2.30 -6.57 3.75
C ALA A 22 -3.60 -5.98 3.20
N VAL A 23 -4.72 -6.13 3.93
CA VAL A 23 -6.01 -5.52 3.58
C VAL A 23 -5.92 -4.00 3.58
N LEU A 24 -5.28 -3.40 4.59
CA LEU A 24 -5.09 -1.95 4.69
C LEU A 24 -4.20 -1.42 3.55
N GLY A 25 -3.08 -2.08 3.27
CA GLY A 25 -2.16 -1.70 2.18
C GLY A 25 -2.82 -1.79 0.80
N GLY A 26 -3.47 -2.93 0.50
CA GLY A 26 -4.20 -3.13 -0.74
C GLY A 26 -5.40 -2.20 -0.87
N GLY A 27 -6.15 -2.02 0.21
CA GLY A 27 -7.31 -1.11 0.27
C GLY A 27 -6.92 0.34 0.09
N ALA A 28 -5.82 0.80 0.68
CA ALA A 28 -5.32 2.17 0.55
C ALA A 28 -5.02 2.52 -0.91
N PHE A 29 -4.27 1.65 -1.60
CA PHE A 29 -4.02 1.82 -3.04
C PHE A 29 -5.30 1.65 -3.87
N GLY A 30 -6.09 0.62 -3.57
CA GLY A 30 -7.35 0.32 -4.26
C GLY A 30 -8.37 1.45 -4.21
N ALA A 31 -8.47 2.16 -3.09
CA ALA A 31 -9.37 3.30 -2.93
C ALA A 31 -8.98 4.49 -3.83
N LEU A 32 -7.68 4.79 -3.95
CA LEU A 32 -7.21 5.79 -4.91
C LEU A 32 -7.49 5.38 -6.35
N MET A 33 -7.26 4.10 -6.65
CA MET A 33 -7.53 3.54 -7.97
C MET A 33 -9.02 3.59 -8.32
N LEU A 34 -9.89 3.33 -7.34
CA LEU A 34 -11.33 3.45 -7.50
C LEU A 34 -11.76 4.89 -7.81
N PHE A 35 -11.18 5.87 -7.13
CA PHE A 35 -11.40 7.29 -7.46
C PHE A 35 -10.92 7.65 -8.87
N ALA A 36 -9.75 7.17 -9.27
CA ALA A 36 -9.22 7.40 -10.61
C ALA A 36 -10.15 6.79 -11.68
N ALA A 37 -10.55 5.54 -11.49
CA ALA A 37 -11.50 4.85 -12.37
C ALA A 37 -12.84 5.59 -12.48
N ALA A 38 -13.35 6.13 -11.37
CA ALA A 38 -14.61 6.89 -11.35
C ALA A 38 -14.55 8.19 -12.18
N LYS A 39 -13.36 8.70 -12.51
CA LYS A 39 -13.17 9.89 -13.36
C LYS A 39 -13.00 9.59 -14.85
N ILE A 40 -12.79 8.34 -15.22
CA ILE A 40 -12.43 7.99 -16.60
C ILE A 40 -13.67 7.60 -17.38
N GLU A 41 -13.78 8.16 -18.57
CA GLU A 41 -14.89 7.92 -19.50
C GLU A 41 -14.46 7.15 -20.75
N LYS A 42 -13.15 7.14 -21.07
CA LYS A 42 -12.56 6.41 -22.20
C LYS A 42 -11.31 5.67 -21.73
N GLU A 43 -11.30 4.36 -21.90
CA GLU A 43 -10.39 3.46 -21.17
C GLU A 43 -9.09 3.11 -21.92
N ASP A 44 -8.88 3.63 -23.14
CA ASP A 44 -7.97 3.00 -24.11
C ASP A 44 -6.49 2.89 -23.68
N GLN A 45 -6.01 3.74 -22.76
CA GLN A 45 -4.60 3.74 -22.32
C GLN A 45 -4.39 3.96 -20.82
N PHE A 46 -5.41 4.36 -20.05
CA PHE A 46 -5.17 4.85 -18.69
C PHE A 46 -4.56 3.79 -17.77
N PHE A 47 -5.16 2.59 -17.71
CA PHE A 47 -4.66 1.51 -16.87
C PHE A 47 -3.31 0.95 -17.36
N ASN A 48 -3.05 1.02 -18.68
CA ASN A 48 -1.74 0.65 -19.24
C ASN A 48 -0.64 1.60 -18.78
N ILE A 49 -0.90 2.91 -18.82
CA ILE A 49 0.04 3.95 -18.36
C ILE A 49 0.25 3.83 -16.85
N LEU A 50 -0.82 3.66 -16.07
CA LEU A 50 -0.73 3.42 -14.62
C LEU A 50 0.09 2.20 -14.27
N GLY A 51 -0.14 1.08 -14.96
CA GLY A 51 0.63 -0.14 -14.76
C GLY A 51 2.13 0.13 -14.89
N ARG A 52 2.52 0.82 -15.97
CA ARG A 52 3.92 1.07 -16.29
C ARG A 52 4.58 2.17 -15.47
N LEU A 53 3.87 3.27 -15.20
CA LEU A 53 4.46 4.48 -14.62
C LEU A 53 4.18 4.62 -13.12
N VAL A 54 3.23 3.85 -12.57
CA VAL A 54 2.87 3.93 -11.15
C VAL A 54 3.07 2.59 -10.47
N ILE A 55 2.40 1.53 -10.94
CA ILE A 55 2.42 0.22 -10.26
C ILE A 55 3.82 -0.40 -10.34
N MET A 56 4.45 -0.42 -11.51
CA MET A 56 5.78 -0.99 -11.68
C MET A 56 6.85 -0.27 -10.84
N PRO A 57 6.99 1.07 -10.87
CA PRO A 57 7.91 1.77 -9.97
C PRO A 57 7.56 1.55 -8.50
N MET A 58 6.28 1.63 -8.12
CA MET A 58 5.84 1.37 -6.75
C MET A 58 6.27 -0.02 -6.27
N PHE A 59 6.13 -1.03 -7.11
CA PHE A 59 6.55 -2.40 -6.82
C PHE A 59 8.07 -2.50 -6.65
N LEU A 60 8.85 -1.99 -7.61
CA LEU A 60 10.31 -2.05 -7.61
C LEU A 60 10.95 -1.30 -6.42
N PHE A 61 10.40 -0.13 -6.08
CA PHE A 61 10.94 0.76 -5.04
C PHE A 61 10.19 0.67 -3.71
N SER A 62 9.33 -0.34 -3.51
CA SER A 62 8.58 -0.55 -2.26
C SER A 62 9.43 -1.09 -1.10
N GLY A 63 10.67 -1.47 -1.34
CA GLY A 63 11.51 -2.10 -0.32
C GLY A 63 11.10 -3.54 0.04
N THR A 64 10.28 -4.20 -0.79
CA THR A 64 9.85 -5.60 -0.63
C THR A 64 10.97 -6.60 -0.93
N PHE A 65 11.79 -6.33 -1.94
CA PHE A 65 12.92 -7.17 -2.33
C PHE A 65 14.18 -6.90 -1.53
N PHE A 66 14.47 -5.61 -1.28
CA PHE A 66 15.63 -5.13 -0.54
C PHE A 66 15.23 -3.91 0.27
N PRO A 67 15.83 -3.65 1.45
CA PRO A 67 15.51 -2.47 2.25
C PRO A 67 15.65 -1.17 1.42
N LEU A 68 14.67 -0.27 1.56
CA LEU A 68 14.66 1.02 0.84
C LEU A 68 15.92 1.84 1.13
N THR A 69 16.44 1.75 2.36
CA THR A 69 17.66 2.43 2.81
C THR A 69 18.92 1.99 2.08
N SER A 70 18.92 0.81 1.45
CA SER A 70 20.03 0.32 0.62
C SER A 70 20.04 0.94 -0.79
N MET A 71 18.96 1.61 -1.20
CA MET A 71 18.89 2.27 -2.50
C MET A 71 19.55 3.66 -2.45
N PRO A 72 20.08 4.17 -3.58
CA PRO A 72 20.54 5.55 -3.67
C PRO A 72 19.49 6.55 -3.17
N ILE A 73 19.92 7.57 -2.42
CA ILE A 73 19.00 8.49 -1.72
C ILE A 73 17.98 9.17 -2.64
N TYR A 74 18.31 9.38 -3.92
CA TYR A 74 17.41 9.97 -4.91
C TYR A 74 16.28 9.05 -5.35
N LEU A 75 16.37 7.73 -5.10
CA LEU A 75 15.30 6.76 -5.39
C LEU A 75 14.37 6.51 -4.19
N GLN A 76 14.87 6.73 -2.97
CA GLN A 76 14.11 6.49 -1.74
C GLN A 76 12.77 7.26 -1.66
N PRO A 77 12.65 8.50 -2.17
CA PRO A 77 11.37 9.21 -2.20
C PRO A 77 10.23 8.45 -2.90
N ILE A 78 10.53 7.64 -3.92
CA ILE A 78 9.52 6.82 -4.61
C ILE A 78 8.92 5.78 -3.66
N GLY A 79 9.76 5.21 -2.78
CA GLY A 79 9.32 4.32 -1.72
C GLY A 79 8.55 5.06 -0.63
N TRP A 80 8.99 6.24 -0.20
CA TRP A 80 8.32 6.99 0.88
C TRP A 80 6.90 7.44 0.56
N ILE A 81 6.57 7.65 -0.72
CA ILE A 81 5.21 7.99 -1.16
C ILE A 81 4.37 6.74 -1.52
N SER A 82 4.97 5.55 -1.47
CA SER A 82 4.35 4.30 -1.90
C SER A 82 3.57 3.67 -0.75
N PRO A 83 2.24 3.46 -0.87
CA PRO A 83 1.50 2.69 0.14
C PRO A 83 2.05 1.26 0.30
N LEU A 84 2.65 0.71 -0.75
CA LEU A 84 3.25 -0.62 -0.69
C LEU A 84 4.47 -0.66 0.23
N TRP A 85 5.29 0.41 0.28
CA TRP A 85 6.40 0.49 1.24
C TRP A 85 5.89 0.51 2.68
N HIS A 86 4.89 1.34 2.98
CA HIS A 86 4.31 1.41 4.32
C HIS A 86 3.69 0.08 4.77
N ALA A 87 2.99 -0.63 3.88
CA ALA A 87 2.43 -1.94 4.19
C ALA A 87 3.53 -3.00 4.39
N THR A 88 4.62 -2.91 3.63
CA THR A 88 5.75 -3.85 3.71
C THR A 88 6.53 -3.69 5.00
N GLU A 89 6.83 -2.46 5.43
CA GLU A 89 7.52 -2.20 6.71
C GLU A 89 6.69 -2.71 7.90
N LEU A 90 5.39 -2.41 7.93
CA LEU A 90 4.48 -2.92 8.96
C LEU A 90 4.39 -4.46 8.94
N GLY A 91 4.38 -5.06 7.74
CA GLY A 91 4.34 -6.50 7.59
C GLY A 91 5.62 -7.17 8.10
N ARG A 92 6.79 -6.61 7.80
CA ARG A 92 8.08 -7.11 8.32
C ARG A 92 8.15 -7.00 9.84
N GLU A 93 7.71 -5.88 10.40
CA GLU A 93 7.65 -5.69 11.84
C GLU A 93 6.76 -6.75 12.50
N ALA A 94 5.54 -6.93 11.99
CA ALA A 94 4.60 -7.90 12.55
C ALA A 94 5.06 -9.36 12.38
N ALA A 95 5.77 -9.68 11.31
CA ALA A 95 6.25 -11.03 11.04
C ALA A 95 7.50 -11.40 11.83
N PHE A 96 8.45 -10.47 11.96
CA PHE A 96 9.83 -10.79 12.34
C PHE A 96 10.44 -9.89 13.41
N ASP A 97 9.69 -8.94 14.00
CA ASP A 97 10.24 -7.93 14.92
C ASP A 97 11.42 -7.17 14.25
N TYR A 98 11.14 -6.64 13.06
CA TYR A 98 12.14 -6.06 12.15
C TYR A 98 12.92 -4.89 12.76
N GLY A 99 12.38 -4.25 13.80
CA GLY A 99 13.03 -3.20 14.56
C GLY A 99 12.67 -1.80 14.09
N ILE A 100 11.51 -1.60 13.45
CA ILE A 100 11.03 -0.25 13.20
C ILE A 100 10.53 0.38 14.50
N GLY A 101 10.99 1.59 14.82
CA GLY A 101 10.56 2.27 16.04
C GLY A 101 9.05 2.52 16.08
N THR A 102 8.47 2.57 17.29
CA THR A 102 7.01 2.78 17.49
C THR A 102 6.49 4.02 16.76
N THR A 103 7.29 5.10 16.70
CA THR A 103 6.95 6.30 15.92
C THR A 103 6.73 5.99 14.44
N MET A 104 7.60 5.16 13.84
CA MET A 104 7.47 4.78 12.42
C MET A 104 6.26 3.88 12.19
N VAL A 105 5.96 2.95 13.10
CA VAL A 105 4.73 2.15 13.04
C VAL A 105 3.50 3.06 12.94
N VAL A 106 3.43 4.10 13.78
CA VAL A 106 2.34 5.10 13.75
C VAL A 106 2.33 5.86 12.43
N VAL A 107 3.49 6.29 11.92
CA VAL A 107 3.59 6.99 10.63
C VAL A 107 3.07 6.12 9.48
N HIS A 108 3.45 4.84 9.42
CA HIS A 108 2.98 3.93 8.36
C HIS A 108 1.47 3.69 8.43
N LEU A 109 0.93 3.47 9.64
CA LEU A 109 -0.51 3.31 9.82
C LEU A 109 -1.28 4.58 9.47
N ALA A 110 -0.83 5.74 9.97
CA ALA A 110 -1.46 7.03 9.69
C ALA A 110 -1.46 7.34 8.19
N PHE A 111 -0.35 7.07 7.50
CA PHE A 111 -0.25 7.24 6.05
C PHE A 111 -1.28 6.37 5.31
N LEU A 112 -1.30 5.06 5.57
CA LEU A 112 -2.21 4.13 4.90
C LEU A 112 -3.69 4.44 5.16
N ILE A 113 -4.03 4.74 6.42
CA ILE A 113 -5.41 5.11 6.81
C ILE A 113 -5.82 6.40 6.11
N THR A 114 -4.94 7.42 6.09
CA THR A 114 -5.22 8.69 5.42
C THR A 114 -5.46 8.46 3.93
N LEU A 115 -4.65 7.62 3.28
CA LEU A 115 -4.78 7.30 1.87
C LEU A 115 -6.09 6.57 1.57
N LEU A 116 -6.42 5.57 2.38
CA LEU A 116 -7.67 4.80 2.27
C LEU A 116 -8.89 5.71 2.42
N VAL A 117 -8.96 6.49 3.50
CA VAL A 117 -10.09 7.38 3.79
C VAL A 117 -10.23 8.43 2.69
N THR A 118 -9.13 9.07 2.29
CA THR A 118 -9.15 10.08 1.23
C THR A 118 -9.59 9.48 -0.10
N GLY A 119 -9.04 8.33 -0.48
CA GLY A 119 -9.42 7.63 -1.71
C GLY A 119 -10.91 7.26 -1.75
N LEU A 120 -11.44 6.70 -0.66
CA LEU A 120 -12.85 6.33 -0.56
C LEU A 120 -13.76 7.55 -0.60
N VAL A 121 -13.45 8.60 0.17
CA VAL A 121 -14.24 9.85 0.18
C VAL A 121 -14.29 10.49 -1.21
N LEU A 122 -13.15 10.54 -1.90
CA LEU A 122 -13.07 11.10 -3.26
C LEU A 122 -13.81 10.22 -4.28
N ALA A 123 -13.69 8.90 -4.17
CA ALA A 123 -14.40 7.95 -5.03
C ALA A 123 -15.92 8.09 -4.87
N THR A 124 -16.43 8.07 -3.63
CA THR A 124 -17.86 8.19 -3.34
C THR A 124 -18.44 9.50 -3.89
N ARG A 125 -17.78 10.64 -3.64
CA ARG A 125 -18.21 11.95 -4.17
C ARG A 125 -18.27 11.95 -5.70
N GLN A 126 -17.31 11.30 -6.35
CA GLN A 126 -17.28 11.24 -7.82
C GLN A 126 -18.40 10.34 -8.38
N PHE A 127 -18.68 9.21 -7.72
CA PHE A 127 -19.80 8.35 -8.09
C PHE A 127 -21.16 9.03 -7.89
N GLU A 128 -21.37 9.69 -6.76
CA GLU A 128 -22.60 10.47 -6.51
C GLU A 128 -22.82 11.53 -7.60
N LYS A 129 -21.77 12.28 -7.95
CA LYS A 129 -21.84 13.27 -9.02
C LYS A 129 -22.17 12.68 -10.39
N ARG A 130 -21.71 11.46 -10.68
CA ARG A 130 -22.01 10.75 -11.94
C ARG A 130 -23.44 10.20 -11.97
N LEU A 131 -23.94 9.69 -10.84
CA LEU A 131 -25.29 9.13 -10.72
C LEU A 131 -26.39 10.19 -10.65
N ALA A 132 -26.06 11.39 -10.18
CA ALA A 132 -26.97 12.53 -10.16
C ALA A 132 -27.11 13.24 -11.53
N LYS A 133 -26.39 12.78 -12.56
CA LYS A 133 -26.58 13.19 -13.96
C LYS A 133 -27.49 12.21 -14.67
#